data_AF-A0A957J2I1-F1
#
_entry.id   AF-A0A957J2I1-F1
#
_cell.length_a   1.000
_cell.length_b   1.000
_cell.length_c   1.000
_cell.angle_alpha   90.00
_cell.angle_beta   90.00
_cell.angle_gamma   90.00
#
_symmetry.space_group_name_H-M   'P 1'
#
loop_
_entity.id
_entity.type
_entity.pdbx_description
1 polymer ?
#
loop_
_entity_poly.entity_id
_entity_poly.type
_entity_poly.pdbx_seq_one_letter_code
_entity_poly.pdbx_strand_id
1 'polypeptide(L)'
;MAEAGYQVTLLDLSRQNLVLAQEKVAAEGVSLAGMICGNALHLPLAVAQYDAVLLFGPLYHLLHVKERETAVSQAYTILKPVGLLFASFITRFAPFRDMAAKGYPTWLLDHAPRAAHLLETGQNPAMPGNDFPNSYFAHPDEIRPLLESQGLTTLALIGCEGVLAGHEQHINELQGDLWEQWVDLNYRFGHEPTLYGAADHLLYIGRKGAG
;
A
#
# COMPACT_ATOMS: atom_id res chain seq x y z
N MET A 1 -1.06 5.69 -15.17
CA MET A 1 -0.03 6.76 -15.13
C MET A 1 0.62 6.96 -16.50
N ALA A 2 1.32 5.96 -17.06
CA ALA A 2 1.96 6.11 -18.38
C ALA A 2 0.95 6.43 -19.50
N GLU A 3 -0.21 5.75 -19.53
CA GLU A 3 -1.33 6.06 -20.44
C GLU A 3 -1.85 7.49 -20.32
N ALA A 4 -1.77 8.07 -19.12
CA ALA A 4 -2.19 9.45 -18.85
C ALA A 4 -1.09 10.47 -19.21
N GLY A 5 0.01 10.05 -19.86
CA GLY A 5 1.06 10.93 -20.37
C GLY A 5 2.17 11.28 -19.37
N TYR A 6 2.20 10.67 -18.19
CA TYR A 6 3.26 10.90 -17.20
C TYR A 6 4.55 10.15 -17.58
N GLN A 7 5.71 10.77 -17.31
CA GLN A 7 7.00 10.09 -17.37
C GLN A 7 7.18 9.22 -16.11
N VAL A 8 7.08 7.91 -16.27
CA VAL A 8 7.08 6.96 -15.15
C VAL A 8 8.39 6.17 -15.12
N THR A 9 9.06 6.16 -13.97
CA THR A 9 10.12 5.19 -13.66
C THR A 9 9.55 4.12 -12.73
N LEU A 10 9.70 2.85 -13.08
CA LEU A 10 9.32 1.72 -12.23
C LEU A 10 10.56 1.15 -11.54
N LEU A 11 10.47 0.91 -10.24
CA LEU A 11 11.50 0.20 -9.48
C LEU A 11 10.86 -0.97 -8.72
N ASP A 12 11.45 -2.15 -8.84
CA ASP A 12 11.02 -3.35 -8.11
C ASP A 12 12.25 -4.17 -7.71
N LEU A 13 12.16 -4.86 -6.56
CA LEU A 13 13.21 -5.78 -6.10
C LEU A 13 13.26 -7.06 -6.94
N SER A 14 12.10 -7.49 -7.44
CA SER A 14 11.92 -8.70 -8.23
C SER A 14 12.16 -8.42 -9.71
N ARG A 15 13.19 -9.08 -10.26
CA ARG A 15 13.43 -9.07 -11.70
C ARG A 15 12.26 -9.66 -12.49
N GLN A 16 11.55 -10.64 -11.92
CA GLN A 16 10.40 -11.27 -12.56
C GLN A 16 9.22 -10.29 -12.68
N ASN A 17 8.97 -9.48 -11.65
CA ASN A 17 7.95 -8.42 -11.71
C ASN A 17 8.28 -7.38 -12.79
N LEU A 18 9.56 -7.04 -12.97
CA LEU A 18 9.98 -6.14 -14.04
C LEU A 18 9.78 -6.75 -15.43
N VAL A 19 10.04 -8.05 -15.61
CA VAL A 19 9.72 -8.73 -16.89
C VAL A 19 8.22 -8.67 -17.17
N LEU A 20 7.39 -9.00 -16.18
CA LEU A 20 5.93 -8.90 -16.32
C LEU A 20 5.46 -7.46 -16.61
N ALA A 21 6.05 -6.46 -15.96
CA ALA A 21 5.74 -5.07 -16.22
C ALA A 21 6.10 -4.67 -17.66
N GLN A 22 7.22 -5.16 -18.19
CA GLN A 22 7.63 -4.90 -19.57
C GLN A 22 6.66 -5.52 -20.58
N GLU A 23 6.17 -6.72 -20.32
CA GLU A 23 5.15 -7.38 -21.15
C GLU A 23 3.83 -6.59 -21.16
N LYS A 24 3.36 -6.14 -19.99
CA LYS A 24 2.15 -5.32 -19.86
C LYS A 24 2.28 -3.97 -20.56
N VAL A 25 3.42 -3.29 -20.36
CA VAL A 25 3.72 -2.01 -21.02
C VAL A 25 3.71 -2.15 -22.54
N ALA A 26 4.26 -3.25 -23.07
CA ALA A 26 4.24 -3.53 -24.51
C ALA A 26 2.83 -3.85 -25.02
N ALA A 27 2.03 -4.60 -24.27
CA ALA A 27 0.66 -4.96 -24.64
C ALA A 27 -0.26 -3.72 -24.72
N GLU A 28 -0.11 -2.78 -23.78
CA GLU A 28 -0.90 -1.53 -23.74
C GLU A 28 -0.33 -0.42 -24.66
N GLY A 29 0.80 -0.67 -25.33
CA GLY A 29 1.40 0.30 -26.25
C GLY A 29 1.93 1.57 -25.59
N VAL A 30 2.24 1.52 -24.29
CA VAL A 30 2.81 2.64 -23.53
C VAL A 30 4.32 2.49 -23.33
N SER A 31 4.98 3.53 -22.82
CA SER A 31 6.41 3.48 -22.49
C SER A 31 6.68 3.97 -21.08
N LEU A 32 7.73 3.44 -20.47
CA LEU A 32 8.26 3.91 -19.19
C LEU A 32 9.57 4.68 -19.45
N ALA A 33 9.80 5.73 -18.67
CA ALA A 33 11.04 6.49 -18.68
C ALA A 33 12.23 5.67 -18.13
N GLY A 34 11.96 4.66 -17.31
CA GLY A 34 12.98 3.72 -16.83
C GLY A 34 12.39 2.56 -16.04
N MET A 35 13.14 1.46 -15.99
CA MET A 35 12.86 0.29 -15.17
C MET A 35 14.11 -0.12 -14.41
N ILE A 36 14.01 -0.27 -13.10
CA ILE A 36 15.15 -0.46 -12.22
C ILE A 36 14.90 -1.67 -11.32
N CYS A 37 15.81 -2.64 -11.37
CA CYS A 37 15.85 -3.71 -10.37
C CYS A 37 16.60 -3.19 -9.15
N GLY A 38 15.90 -2.93 -8.04
CA GLY A 38 16.48 -2.24 -6.90
C GLY A 38 15.72 -2.43 -5.60
N ASN A 39 16.36 -2.09 -4.49
CA ASN A 39 15.77 -2.16 -3.15
C ASN A 39 15.30 -0.75 -2.73
N ALA A 40 14.07 -0.64 -2.21
CA ALA A 40 13.53 0.62 -1.71
C ALA A 40 14.34 1.26 -0.57
N LEU A 41 15.19 0.48 0.12
CA LEU A 41 16.13 0.97 1.13
C LEU A 41 17.33 1.73 0.53
N HIS A 42 17.61 1.54 -0.77
CA HIS A 42 18.74 2.13 -1.48
C HIS A 42 18.33 2.48 -2.92
N LEU A 43 17.72 3.65 -3.11
CA LEU A 43 17.26 4.08 -4.43
C LEU A 43 18.43 4.63 -5.25
N PRO A 44 18.72 4.08 -6.45
CA PRO A 44 19.76 4.59 -7.34
C PRO A 44 19.23 5.76 -8.19
N LEU A 45 18.55 6.72 -7.55
CA LEU A 45 17.83 7.83 -8.18
C LEU A 45 18.35 9.17 -7.65
N ALA A 46 18.28 10.22 -8.47
CA ALA A 46 18.74 11.53 -8.07
C ALA A 46 17.77 12.18 -7.08
N VAL A 47 18.33 13.01 -6.19
CA VAL A 47 17.58 13.83 -5.24
C VAL A 47 16.70 14.83 -6.00
N ALA A 48 15.50 15.08 -5.50
CA ALA A 48 14.57 16.11 -6.02
C ALA A 48 14.29 16.00 -7.53
N GLN A 49 14.10 14.78 -8.03
CA GLN A 49 13.86 14.50 -9.45
C GLN A 49 12.37 14.29 -9.78
N TYR A 50 11.56 13.81 -8.83
CA TYR A 50 10.19 13.36 -9.09
C TYR A 50 9.14 14.31 -8.50
N ASP A 51 8.10 14.62 -9.27
CA ASP A 51 6.95 15.40 -8.80
C ASP A 51 6.03 14.59 -7.87
N ALA A 52 5.98 13.26 -8.07
CA ALA A 52 5.26 12.34 -7.22
C ALA A 52 5.98 10.99 -7.10
N VAL A 53 5.79 10.30 -5.97
CA VAL A 53 6.29 8.94 -5.70
C VAL A 53 5.14 8.06 -5.22
N LEU A 54 4.98 6.89 -5.85
CA LEU A 54 4.08 5.83 -5.42
C LEU A 54 4.90 4.75 -4.69
N LEU A 55 4.86 4.74 -3.37
CA LEU A 55 5.54 3.77 -2.50
C LEU A 55 4.55 2.64 -2.13
N PHE A 56 4.22 1.81 -3.12
CA PHE A 56 3.28 0.70 -2.98
C PHE A 56 4.04 -0.62 -2.96
N GLY A 57 3.88 -1.41 -1.90
CA GLY A 57 4.66 -2.65 -1.72
C GLY A 57 5.59 -2.62 -0.51
N PRO A 58 6.66 -1.80 -0.55
CA PRO A 58 7.78 -1.96 0.38
C PRO A 58 7.38 -1.93 1.86
N LEU A 59 6.48 -1.02 2.26
CA LEU A 59 6.24 -0.75 3.68
C LEU A 59 5.59 -1.90 4.45
N TYR A 60 4.86 -2.79 3.77
CA TYR A 60 4.30 -4.00 4.38
C TYR A 60 5.17 -5.25 4.18
N HIS A 61 6.35 -5.14 3.56
CA HIS A 61 7.37 -6.19 3.47
C HIS A 61 8.61 -5.92 4.34
N LEU A 62 8.76 -4.69 4.83
CA LEU A 62 9.85 -4.30 5.74
C LEU A 62 9.39 -4.46 7.19
N LEU A 63 9.97 -5.44 7.90
CA LEU A 63 9.53 -5.84 9.24
C LEU A 63 9.97 -4.86 10.31
N HIS A 64 11.19 -4.31 10.17
CA HIS A 64 11.75 -3.41 11.15
C HIS A 64 11.38 -1.96 10.85
N VAL A 65 11.00 -1.23 11.91
CA VAL A 65 10.64 0.20 11.79
C VAL A 65 11.73 1.04 11.13
N LYS A 66 13.01 0.74 11.42
CA LYS A 66 14.16 1.45 10.83
C LYS A 66 14.25 1.26 9.31
N GLU A 67 13.87 0.09 8.81
CA GLU A 67 13.82 -0.16 7.37
C GLU A 67 12.67 0.60 6.73
N ARG A 68 11.48 0.61 7.36
CA ARG A 68 10.34 1.41 6.89
C ARG A 68 10.66 2.90 6.86
N GLU A 69 11.26 3.43 7.93
CA GLU A 69 11.75 4.81 8.00
C GLU A 69 12.75 5.10 6.86
N THR A 70 13.68 4.17 6.61
CA THR A 70 14.67 4.31 5.53
C THR A 70 13.99 4.34 4.16
N ALA A 71 13.04 3.46 3.88
CA ALA A 71 12.31 3.45 2.60
C ALA A 71 11.52 4.76 2.39
N VAL A 72 10.84 5.27 3.42
CA VAL A 72 10.15 6.55 3.35
C VAL A 72 11.15 7.70 3.14
N SER A 73 12.28 7.69 3.85
CA SER A 73 13.32 8.70 3.71
C SER A 73 13.90 8.72 2.28
N GLN A 74 14.19 7.56 1.71
CA GLN A 74 14.64 7.42 0.32
C GLN A 74 13.59 7.96 -0.67
N ALA A 75 12.31 7.64 -0.48
CA ALA A 75 11.23 8.20 -1.30
C ALA A 75 11.10 9.72 -1.13
N TYR A 76 11.28 10.23 0.08
CA TYR A 76 11.25 11.67 0.37
C TYR A 76 12.42 12.42 -0.29
N THR A 77 13.62 11.84 -0.34
CA THR A 77 14.79 12.53 -0.91
C THR A 77 14.64 12.75 -2.42
N ILE A 78 14.08 11.78 -3.14
CA ILE A 78 13.89 11.87 -4.59
C ILE A 78 12.72 12.78 -5.01
N LEU A 79 11.84 13.14 -4.07
CA LEU A 79 10.76 14.10 -4.32
C LEU A 79 11.30 15.53 -4.47
N LYS A 80 10.79 16.25 -5.47
CA LYS A 80 10.95 17.71 -5.58
C LYS A 80 10.28 18.42 -4.39
N PRO A 81 10.66 19.68 -4.10
CA PRO A 81 9.86 20.53 -3.23
C PRO A 81 8.40 20.52 -3.67
N VAL A 82 7.48 20.57 -2.70
CA VAL A 82 6.02 20.44 -2.90
C VAL A 82 5.53 19.15 -3.58
N GLY A 83 6.41 18.18 -3.83
CA GLY A 83 6.08 16.88 -4.42
C GLY A 83 5.20 16.00 -3.51
N LEU A 84 4.49 15.05 -4.13
CA LEU A 84 3.51 14.19 -3.47
C LEU A 84 4.05 12.78 -3.22
N LEU A 85 3.88 12.27 -2.01
CA LEU A 85 4.11 10.86 -1.69
C LEU A 85 2.78 10.17 -1.48
N PHE A 86 2.58 9.05 -2.16
CA PHE A 86 1.50 8.12 -1.93
C PHE A 86 2.11 6.83 -1.38
N ALA A 87 1.61 6.31 -0.27
CA ALA A 87 2.09 5.05 0.32
C ALA A 87 0.93 4.15 0.69
N SER A 88 1.07 2.86 0.43
CA SER A 88 0.04 1.86 0.78
C SER A 88 0.48 1.00 1.96
N PHE A 89 -0.51 0.64 2.77
CA PHE A 89 -0.36 -0.21 3.94
C PHE A 89 -1.44 -1.27 3.92
N ILE A 90 -1.13 -2.47 4.41
CA ILE A 90 -2.12 -3.47 4.79
C ILE A 90 -2.44 -3.23 6.26
N THR A 91 -3.72 -3.18 6.64
CA THR A 91 -4.09 -2.98 8.04
C THR A 91 -3.87 -4.24 8.85
N ARG A 92 -3.56 -4.07 10.14
CA ARG A 92 -3.39 -5.18 11.08
C ARG A 92 -4.62 -6.09 11.20
N PHE A 93 -5.79 -5.55 10.89
CA PHE A 93 -7.07 -6.24 11.01
C PHE A 93 -7.49 -6.98 9.73
N ALA A 94 -6.89 -6.62 8.58
CA ALA A 94 -7.16 -7.18 7.27
C ALA A 94 -7.26 -8.71 7.26
N PRO A 95 -6.26 -9.48 7.77
CA PRO A 95 -6.29 -10.93 7.64
C PRO A 95 -7.43 -11.57 8.44
N PHE A 96 -7.81 -11.00 9.59
CA PHE A 96 -8.89 -11.56 10.40
C PHE A 96 -10.24 -11.39 9.72
N ARG A 97 -10.46 -10.22 9.11
CA ARG A 97 -11.67 -9.99 8.33
C ARG A 97 -11.68 -10.89 7.09
N ASP A 98 -10.57 -10.99 6.38
CA ASP A 98 -10.45 -11.83 5.18
C ASP A 98 -10.80 -13.29 5.49
N MET A 99 -10.25 -13.84 6.58
CA MET A 99 -10.53 -15.21 7.01
C MET A 99 -11.99 -15.42 7.42
N ALA A 100 -12.62 -14.42 8.07
CA ALA A 100 -14.02 -14.48 8.42
C ALA A 100 -14.93 -14.41 7.18
N ALA A 101 -14.62 -13.50 6.24
CA ALA A 101 -15.42 -13.26 5.04
C ALA A 101 -15.31 -14.41 4.01
N LYS A 102 -14.12 -14.98 3.83
CA LYS A 102 -13.87 -16.06 2.85
C LYS A 102 -14.19 -17.46 3.36
N GLY A 103 -14.86 -17.58 4.50
CA GLY A 103 -15.37 -18.88 4.97
C GLY A 103 -14.33 -19.76 5.68
N TYR A 104 -13.30 -19.15 6.28
CA TYR A 104 -12.33 -19.84 7.15
C TYR A 104 -12.45 -19.43 8.64
N PRO A 105 -13.66 -19.32 9.23
CA PRO A 105 -13.83 -18.81 10.59
C PRO A 105 -13.21 -19.71 11.66
N THR A 106 -12.99 -20.99 11.36
CA THR A 106 -12.37 -21.97 12.28
C THR A 106 -10.85 -21.88 12.32
N TRP A 107 -10.21 -21.10 11.43
CA TRP A 107 -8.74 -20.98 11.36
C TRP A 107 -8.11 -20.60 12.70
N LEU A 108 -8.81 -19.81 13.51
CA LEU A 108 -8.36 -19.39 14.84
C LEU A 108 -8.16 -20.56 15.82
N LEU A 109 -8.84 -21.71 15.64
CA LEU A 109 -8.66 -22.88 16.49
C LEU A 109 -7.21 -23.38 16.46
N ASP A 110 -6.60 -23.38 15.28
CA ASP A 110 -5.25 -23.90 15.05
C ASP A 110 -4.17 -22.79 15.09
N HIS A 111 -4.57 -21.51 15.06
CA HIS A 111 -3.65 -20.39 14.86
C HIS A 111 -3.81 -19.24 15.89
N ALA A 112 -4.47 -19.47 17.02
CA ALA A 112 -4.64 -18.45 18.07
C ALA A 112 -3.31 -17.78 18.52
N PRO A 113 -2.19 -18.49 18.74
CA PRO A 113 -0.91 -17.84 19.09
C PRO A 113 -0.39 -16.91 17.99
N ARG A 114 -0.61 -17.28 16.72
CA ARG A 114 -0.22 -16.47 15.56
C ARG A 114 -1.10 -15.23 15.45
N ALA A 115 -2.40 -15.37 15.66
CA ALA A 115 -3.34 -14.25 15.70
C ALA A 115 -2.94 -13.23 16.78
N ALA A 116 -2.64 -13.70 17.99
CA ALA A 116 -2.17 -12.85 19.09
C ALA A 116 -0.85 -12.14 18.73
N HIS A 117 0.12 -12.88 18.19
CA HIS A 117 1.40 -12.31 17.76
C HIS A 117 1.22 -11.20 16.71
N LEU A 118 0.36 -11.43 15.71
CA LEU A 118 0.08 -10.43 14.69
C LEU A 118 -0.60 -9.18 15.28
N LEU A 119 -1.60 -9.35 16.16
CA LEU A 119 -2.28 -8.22 16.81
C LEU A 119 -1.33 -7.39 17.67
N GLU A 120 -0.45 -8.05 18.42
CA GLU A 120 0.51 -7.39 19.31
C GLU A 120 1.63 -6.68 18.53
N THR A 121 2.20 -7.34 17.52
CA THR A 121 3.45 -6.89 16.90
C THR A 121 3.28 -6.28 15.51
N GLY A 122 2.17 -6.54 14.83
CA GLY A 122 1.97 -6.26 13.41
C GLY A 122 2.71 -7.23 12.48
N GLN A 123 3.52 -8.16 12.98
CA GLN A 123 4.27 -9.08 12.13
C GLN A 123 3.42 -10.29 11.71
N ASN A 124 3.46 -10.59 10.43
CA ASN A 124 2.84 -11.76 9.81
C ASN A 124 3.93 -12.63 9.16
N PRO A 125 4.51 -13.60 9.89
CA PRO A 125 5.55 -14.47 9.35
C PRO A 125 5.01 -15.34 8.20
N ALA A 126 5.78 -15.61 7.16
CA ALA A 126 5.37 -16.49 6.07
C ALA A 126 4.94 -17.88 6.61
N MET A 127 3.93 -18.48 5.98
CA MET A 127 3.48 -19.82 6.31
C MET A 127 4.12 -20.84 5.36
N PRO A 128 4.52 -22.02 5.83
CA PRO A 128 4.96 -23.09 4.93
C PRO A 128 3.89 -23.41 3.88
N GLY A 129 4.27 -23.40 2.60
CA GLY A 129 3.35 -23.65 1.49
C GLY A 129 2.49 -22.44 1.07
N ASN A 130 2.71 -21.26 1.65
CA ASN A 130 2.13 -20.00 1.18
C ASN A 130 3.23 -19.17 0.49
N ASP A 131 2.92 -18.64 -0.70
CA ASP A 131 3.83 -17.78 -1.46
C ASP A 131 3.91 -16.35 -0.89
N PHE A 132 3.03 -15.99 0.05
CA PHE A 132 3.05 -14.68 0.69
C PHE A 132 4.22 -14.58 1.69
N PRO A 133 5.16 -13.64 1.49
CA PRO A 133 6.36 -13.53 2.30
C PRO A 133 6.05 -12.98 3.71
N ASN A 134 7.08 -12.89 4.55
CA ASN A 134 6.98 -12.17 5.81
C ASN A 134 6.48 -10.74 5.55
N SER A 135 5.54 -10.30 6.37
CA SER A 135 4.94 -8.99 6.22
C SER A 135 4.73 -8.27 7.54
N TYR A 136 4.54 -6.96 7.44
CA TYR A 136 4.14 -6.09 8.53
C TYR A 136 2.80 -5.44 8.19
N PHE A 137 1.80 -5.68 9.02
CA PHE A 137 0.47 -5.12 8.89
C PHE A 137 0.27 -4.01 9.91
N ALA A 138 0.01 -2.82 9.38
CA ALA A 138 0.10 -1.59 10.14
C ALA A 138 -1.15 -1.36 11.00
N HIS A 139 -0.94 -0.89 12.21
CA HIS A 139 -2.03 -0.24 12.95
C HIS A 139 -2.28 1.15 12.33
N PRO A 140 -3.53 1.57 12.07
CA PRO A 140 -3.80 2.86 11.43
C PRO A 140 -3.10 4.05 12.11
N ASP A 141 -3.03 4.04 13.45
CA ASP A 141 -2.44 5.11 14.24
C ASP A 141 -0.92 5.29 14.06
N GLU A 142 -0.22 4.29 13.52
CA GLU A 142 1.24 4.38 13.34
C GLU A 142 1.66 4.91 11.96
N ILE A 143 0.71 4.98 11.02
CA ILE A 143 0.98 5.36 9.63
C ILE A 143 1.37 6.84 9.54
N ARG A 144 0.55 7.75 10.06
CA ARG A 144 0.86 9.19 9.99
C ARG A 144 2.17 9.52 10.71
N PRO A 145 2.42 9.07 11.96
CA PRO A 145 3.69 9.31 12.64
C PRO A 145 4.91 8.84 11.86
N LEU A 146 4.87 7.66 11.22
CA LEU A 146 5.97 7.13 10.42
C LEU A 146 6.35 8.06 9.26
N LEU A 147 5.36 8.66 8.60
CA LEU A 147 5.55 9.46 7.39
C LEU A 147 5.89 10.90 7.75
N GLU A 148 5.23 11.45 8.75
CA GLU A 148 5.46 12.80 9.26
C GLU A 148 6.84 12.94 9.91
N SER A 149 7.35 11.89 10.56
CA SER A 149 8.71 11.90 11.11
C SER A 149 9.81 12.05 10.04
N GLN A 150 9.49 11.81 8.77
CA GLN A 150 10.40 12.01 7.64
C GLN A 150 10.22 13.38 6.96
N GLY A 151 9.38 14.26 7.52
CA GLY A 151 9.17 15.63 7.02
C GLY A 151 8.03 15.78 6.01
N LEU A 152 7.19 14.76 5.83
CA LEU A 152 5.96 14.88 5.04
C LEU A 152 4.86 15.57 5.86
N THR A 153 4.08 16.43 5.21
CA THR A 153 2.80 16.90 5.76
C THR A 153 1.68 16.00 5.25
N THR A 154 0.92 15.39 6.15
CA THR A 154 -0.21 14.53 5.74
C THR A 154 -1.31 15.36 5.08
N LEU A 155 -1.72 14.96 3.88
CA LEU A 155 -2.89 15.51 3.20
C LEU A 155 -4.12 14.63 3.46
N ALA A 156 -3.98 13.31 3.38
CA ALA A 156 -5.05 12.36 3.61
C ALA A 156 -4.52 11.00 4.07
N LEU A 157 -5.37 10.27 4.78
CA LEU A 157 -5.27 8.82 4.98
C LEU A 157 -6.64 8.28 4.58
N ILE A 158 -6.69 7.31 3.67
CA ILE A 158 -7.94 6.87 3.06
C ILE A 158 -8.02 5.34 3.13
N GLY A 159 -9.13 4.81 3.64
CA GLY A 159 -9.48 3.39 3.49
C GLY A 159 -9.84 3.05 2.05
N CYS A 160 -9.16 2.07 1.46
CA CYS A 160 -9.36 1.71 0.05
C CYS A 160 -10.65 0.92 -0.15
N GLU A 161 -10.79 -0.23 0.52
CA GLU A 161 -11.98 -1.07 0.48
C GLU A 161 -13.03 -0.63 1.52
N GLY A 162 -12.58 0.01 2.59
CA GLY A 162 -13.44 0.50 3.67
C GLY A 162 -14.33 -0.60 4.24
N VAL A 163 -15.61 -0.27 4.44
CA VAL A 163 -16.62 -1.20 4.98
C VAL A 163 -17.02 -2.31 4.00
N LEU A 164 -16.62 -2.20 2.72
CA LEU A 164 -16.93 -3.19 1.69
C LEU A 164 -15.92 -4.33 1.66
N ALA A 165 -14.85 -4.22 2.45
CA ALA A 165 -13.82 -5.24 2.53
C ALA A 165 -14.40 -6.60 2.97
N GLY A 166 -14.20 -7.64 2.16
CA GLY A 166 -14.82 -8.95 2.31
C GLY A 166 -16.23 -9.10 1.69
N HIS A 167 -16.76 -8.05 1.06
CA HIS A 167 -18.06 -8.03 0.38
C HIS A 167 -17.96 -7.58 -1.08
N GLU A 168 -16.75 -7.46 -1.62
CA GLU A 168 -16.45 -6.87 -2.92
C GLU A 168 -17.13 -7.61 -4.07
N GLN A 169 -17.29 -8.93 -3.95
CA GLN A 169 -17.95 -9.72 -4.99
C GLN A 169 -19.36 -9.21 -5.28
N HIS A 170 -20.17 -8.98 -4.24
CA HIS A 170 -21.54 -8.48 -4.41
C HIS A 170 -21.59 -7.09 -5.03
N ILE A 171 -20.60 -6.24 -4.68
CA ILE A 171 -20.54 -4.86 -5.18
C ILE A 171 -20.05 -4.83 -6.63
N ASN A 172 -19.06 -5.66 -6.97
CA ASN A 172 -18.47 -5.72 -8.31
C ASN A 172 -19.40 -6.36 -9.36
N GLU A 173 -20.45 -7.06 -8.93
CA GLU A 173 -21.51 -7.55 -9.82
C GLU A 173 -22.51 -6.43 -10.22
N LEU A 174 -22.53 -5.31 -9.47
CA LEU A 174 -23.38 -4.15 -9.78
C LEU A 174 -22.87 -3.40 -11.00
N GLN A 175 -23.78 -2.68 -11.68
CA GLN A 175 -23.47 -1.91 -12.89
C GLN A 175 -24.17 -0.56 -12.85
N GLY A 176 -23.68 0.39 -13.66
CA GLY A 176 -24.27 1.72 -13.82
C GLY A 176 -24.33 2.52 -12.52
N ASP A 177 -25.36 3.36 -12.40
CA ASP A 177 -25.52 4.34 -11.30
C ASP A 177 -25.46 3.74 -9.89
N LEU A 178 -25.85 2.48 -9.72
CA LEU A 178 -25.80 1.84 -8.41
C LEU A 178 -24.37 1.48 -8.00
N TRP A 179 -23.55 1.03 -8.95
CA TRP A 179 -22.13 0.80 -8.71
C TRP A 179 -21.41 2.11 -8.39
N GLU A 180 -21.64 3.16 -9.18
CA GLU A 180 -21.05 4.48 -8.96
C GLU A 180 -21.42 5.06 -7.58
N GLN A 181 -22.67 4.91 -7.14
CA GLN A 181 -23.09 5.33 -5.81
C GLN A 181 -22.36 4.58 -4.69
N TRP A 182 -22.07 3.29 -4.87
CA TRP A 182 -21.25 2.53 -3.92
C TRP A 182 -19.79 2.99 -3.92
N VAL A 183 -19.23 3.31 -5.08
CA VAL A 183 -17.87 3.88 -5.20
C VAL A 183 -17.79 5.22 -4.47
N ASP A 184 -18.73 6.13 -4.72
CA ASP A 184 -18.79 7.44 -4.05
C ASP A 184 -18.97 7.30 -2.53
N LEU A 185 -19.85 6.40 -2.10
CA LEU A 185 -20.08 6.14 -0.69
C LEU A 185 -18.82 5.56 -0.03
N ASN A 186 -18.16 4.61 -0.70
CA ASN A 186 -16.93 4.01 -0.21
C ASN A 186 -15.79 5.03 -0.13
N TYR A 187 -15.66 5.93 -1.11
CA TYR A 187 -14.69 7.02 -1.08
C TYR A 187 -14.95 7.97 0.10
N ARG A 188 -16.23 8.31 0.38
CA ARG A 188 -16.60 9.12 1.54
C ARG A 188 -16.28 8.42 2.85
N PHE A 189 -16.63 7.15 3.00
CA PHE A 189 -16.29 6.35 4.17
C PHE A 189 -14.80 6.14 4.33
N GLY A 190 -14.05 6.09 3.23
CA GLY A 190 -12.60 6.00 3.23
C GLY A 190 -11.94 7.13 4.00
N HIS A 191 -12.58 8.30 4.17
CA HIS A 191 -12.06 9.43 4.95
C HIS A 191 -12.43 9.41 6.43
N GLU A 192 -13.31 8.50 6.87
CA GLU A 192 -13.78 8.42 8.25
C GLU A 192 -12.78 7.65 9.12
N PRO A 193 -12.11 8.31 10.10
CA PRO A 193 -11.06 7.66 10.88
C PRO A 193 -11.53 6.45 11.68
N THR A 194 -12.80 6.45 12.14
CA THR A 194 -13.37 5.31 12.86
C THR A 194 -13.49 4.05 11.99
N LEU A 195 -13.44 4.19 10.66
CA LEU A 195 -13.53 3.09 9.71
C LEU A 195 -12.17 2.59 9.20
N TYR A 196 -11.04 3.22 9.54
CA TYR A 196 -9.71 2.75 9.09
C TYR A 196 -9.38 1.34 9.55
N GLY A 197 -9.80 0.97 10.77
CA GLY A 197 -9.63 -0.40 11.28
C GLY A 197 -10.45 -1.44 10.53
N ALA A 198 -11.46 -1.01 9.76
CA ALA A 198 -12.35 -1.86 8.99
C ALA A 198 -11.94 -1.97 7.51
N ALA A 199 -10.88 -1.32 7.04
CA ALA A 199 -10.35 -1.45 5.67
C ALA A 199 -9.26 -2.54 5.57
N ASP A 200 -9.00 -3.09 4.37
CA ASP A 200 -7.86 -4.02 4.15
C ASP A 200 -6.60 -3.21 3.93
N HIS A 201 -6.72 -2.15 3.15
CA HIS A 201 -5.64 -1.26 2.83
C HIS A 201 -5.93 0.18 3.24
N LEU A 202 -4.88 0.88 3.63
CA LEU A 202 -4.87 2.33 3.82
C LEU A 202 -3.93 2.96 2.82
N LEU A 203 -4.41 4.00 2.14
CA LEU A 203 -3.62 4.88 1.29
C LEU A 203 -3.28 6.15 2.06
N TYR A 204 -2.01 6.35 2.33
CA TYR A 204 -1.47 7.61 2.82
C TYR A 204 -1.15 8.54 1.64
N ILE A 205 -1.50 9.82 1.77
CA ILE A 205 -1.12 10.89 0.84
C ILE A 205 -0.44 12.00 1.65
N GLY A 206 0.80 12.31 1.31
CA GLY A 206 1.57 13.38 1.95
C GLY A 206 2.27 14.29 0.98
N ARG A 207 2.65 15.48 1.44
CA ARG A 207 3.36 16.49 0.66
C ARG A 207 4.71 16.80 1.29
N LYS A 208 5.75 16.91 0.46
CA LYS A 208 7.06 17.45 0.86
C LYS A 208 6.99 18.98 1.00
N GLY A 209 7.67 19.52 2.01
CA GLY A 209 7.76 20.98 2.21
C GLY A 209 8.35 21.73 0.99
N ALA A 210 8.15 23.05 0.95
CA ALA A 210 8.65 23.90 -0.14
C ALA A 210 10.18 24.14 -0.11
N GLY A 211 10.85 23.78 0.99
CA GLY A 211 12.24 24.16 1.26
C GLY A 211 12.35 25.50 1.97
#